data_AF-A0A367J4V8-F1
#
_entry.id   AF-A0A367J4V8-F1
#
_cell.length_a   1.000
_cell.length_b   1.000
_cell.length_c   1.000
_cell.angle_alpha   90.00
_cell.angle_beta   90.00
_cell.angle_gamma   90.00
#
_symmetry.space_group_name_H-M   'P 1'
#
loop_
_entity.id
_entity.type
_entity.pdbx_description
1 polymer ?
#
loop_
_entity_poly.entity_id
_entity_poly.type
_entity_poly.pdbx_seq_one_letter_code
_entity_poly.pdbx_strand_id
1 'polypeptide(L)'
;MRQYTTANDTMVQWDPKKHNAYMPTHAMVHAVLPSSATFSHLHLFDTSGPKSNGQPNTLETQTEFSLEERLGHIKELIETFQPRLVAAWLEAAPSVFMSTSSIAITPALELLHEILTLSLVLWRAMVGSDIIRLVSQDWLNMYLQQLLKHLTVYFPYGADALGNRGSKVDDKLQEMNIMLCELTSLFLLARTILQPSATEEPRQKRRKLESEDQVPSWAETVVQYVLGVLGYHEDQDGMTSASSSFRTDHLVSLLPAIWGFLNCLTNEESVTLFKATVQYYHTCQPNAASRKVLLDFITRAYMVQSTPSYHGQFMITKDSELARLLKEWLLGLPKMLWQLRANHIETSRAILNVMCDIAKRADKDVFDFDTLRQVETTLVPFFFVQLAKGPLFGPFRDLPADVQQRALDYVNYLGSPSEKMSLAIQQCKK
;
A
#
# COMPACT_ATOMS: atom_id res chain seq x y z
N MET A 1 -33.23 -9.70 31.65
CA MET A 1 -34.53 -9.59 30.95
C MET A 1 -34.48 -8.49 29.91
N ARG A 2 -34.13 -8.87 28.67
CA ARG A 2 -34.92 -8.59 27.46
C ARG A 2 -34.58 -9.76 26.55
N GLN A 3 -35.40 -10.81 26.67
CA GLN A 3 -35.38 -12.00 25.85
C GLN A 3 -35.91 -11.62 24.47
N TYR A 4 -35.15 -11.91 23.41
CA TYR A 4 -35.71 -12.10 22.09
C TYR A 4 -35.68 -13.59 21.81
N THR A 5 -36.86 -14.20 21.89
CA THR A 5 -37.17 -15.54 21.40
C THR A 5 -38.22 -15.37 20.32
N THR A 6 -37.83 -15.62 19.07
CA THR A 6 -38.61 -16.04 17.88
C THR A 6 -37.60 -16.05 16.72
N ALA A 7 -37.60 -16.91 15.71
CA ALA A 7 -38.26 -18.17 15.41
C ALA A 7 -37.50 -18.73 14.18
N ASN A 8 -37.30 -20.06 14.10
CA ASN A 8 -36.89 -20.83 12.92
C ASN A 8 -36.12 -20.09 11.82
N ASP A 9 -34.79 -20.01 11.95
CA ASP A 9 -33.94 -19.68 10.82
C ASP A 9 -33.22 -20.95 10.38
N THR A 10 -33.62 -21.47 9.22
CA THR A 10 -32.96 -22.59 8.56
C THR A 10 -31.54 -22.19 8.20
N MET A 11 -30.60 -22.41 9.13
CA MET A 11 -29.17 -22.36 8.85
C MET A 11 -28.90 -23.26 7.64
N VAL A 12 -28.45 -22.65 6.55
CA VAL A 12 -27.98 -23.36 5.37
C VAL A 12 -26.72 -24.12 5.76
N GLN A 13 -26.89 -25.38 6.15
CA GLN A 13 -25.78 -26.30 6.40
C GLN A 13 -25.39 -26.94 5.07
N TRP A 14 -24.25 -26.50 4.52
CA TRP A 14 -23.61 -27.13 3.37
C TRP A 14 -22.90 -28.41 3.86
N ASP A 15 -23.10 -29.56 3.21
CA ASP A 15 -22.49 -30.84 3.62
C ASP A 15 -21.14 -31.07 2.89
N PRO A 16 -20.00 -30.98 3.60
CA PRO A 16 -18.66 -31.12 3.03
C PRO A 16 -18.17 -32.59 2.96
N LYS A 17 -19.04 -33.60 3.15
CA LYS A 17 -18.63 -35.00 3.35
C LYS A 17 -18.08 -35.78 2.15
N LYS A 18 -17.49 -35.13 1.14
CA LYS A 18 -16.55 -35.82 0.23
C LYS A 18 -15.24 -35.03 0.11
N HIS A 19 -14.40 -35.28 1.11
CA HIS A 19 -12.98 -35.00 1.26
C HIS A 19 -12.52 -33.75 2.02
N ASN A 20 -11.95 -34.08 3.19
CA ASN A 20 -11.04 -33.41 4.11
C ASN A 20 -11.65 -32.38 5.07
N ALA A 21 -11.79 -32.88 6.31
CA ALA A 21 -12.21 -32.18 7.50
C ALA A 21 -11.25 -31.03 7.82
N TYR A 22 -11.77 -29.81 7.79
CA TYR A 22 -11.23 -28.70 8.55
C TYR A 22 -12.34 -28.19 9.47
N MET A 23 -12.13 -28.30 10.79
CA MET A 23 -12.99 -27.70 11.77
C MET A 23 -12.59 -26.22 11.95
N PRO A 24 -13.53 -25.27 11.98
CA PRO A 24 -13.20 -23.90 12.33
C PRO A 24 -12.78 -23.84 13.80
N THR A 25 -11.58 -23.31 14.06
CA THR A 25 -11.15 -22.92 15.40
C THR A 25 -12.04 -21.82 15.94
N HIS A 26 -12.58 -22.05 17.14
CA HIS A 26 -13.48 -21.17 17.88
C HIS A 26 -12.92 -19.74 18.04
N ALA A 27 -13.81 -18.74 17.98
CA ALA A 27 -13.52 -17.30 17.87
C ALA A 27 -12.87 -16.62 19.11
N MET A 28 -12.24 -17.35 20.03
CA MET A 28 -11.73 -16.80 21.31
C MET A 28 -10.37 -17.36 21.75
N VAL A 29 -9.68 -18.17 20.93
CA VAL A 29 -8.36 -18.71 21.32
C VAL A 29 -7.33 -18.34 20.28
N HIS A 30 -6.82 -17.12 20.43
CA HIS A 30 -5.47 -16.60 20.17
C HIS A 30 -5.57 -15.09 19.97
N ALA A 31 -5.85 -14.38 21.08
CA ALA A 31 -5.31 -13.03 21.25
C ALA A 31 -3.81 -13.19 21.51
N VAL A 32 -3.05 -13.48 20.45
CA VAL A 32 -1.62 -13.22 20.44
C VAL A 32 -1.49 -11.83 19.88
N LEU A 33 -1.05 -10.91 20.74
CA LEU A 33 -0.62 -9.56 20.40
C LEU A 33 0.16 -9.60 19.07
N PRO A 34 -0.08 -8.69 18.12
CA PRO A 34 0.88 -8.47 17.07
C PRO A 34 2.10 -7.79 17.72
N SER A 35 3.02 -8.59 18.26
CA SER A 35 4.40 -8.16 18.39
C SER A 35 4.88 -7.89 16.97
N SER A 36 5.22 -6.63 16.69
CA SER A 36 5.96 -6.13 15.53
C SER A 36 6.10 -7.14 14.40
N ALA A 37 5.14 -7.12 13.46
CA ALA A 37 5.18 -7.94 12.25
C ALA A 37 6.46 -7.62 11.47
N THR A 38 7.47 -8.46 11.70
CA THR A 38 8.72 -8.52 10.97
C THR A 38 8.37 -9.00 9.56
N PHE A 39 8.95 -8.37 8.54
CA PHE A 39 8.79 -8.71 7.14
C PHE A 39 9.49 -10.03 6.79
N SER A 40 9.02 -11.16 7.34
CA SER A 40 9.63 -12.49 7.18
C SER A 40 9.38 -13.15 5.82
N HIS A 41 8.76 -12.45 4.86
CA HIS A 41 8.63 -12.90 3.46
C HIS A 41 9.60 -12.21 2.50
N LEU A 42 10.43 -11.28 2.99
CA LEU A 42 11.58 -10.79 2.25
C LEU A 42 12.77 -11.65 2.68
N HIS A 43 13.23 -12.56 1.81
CA HIS A 43 14.50 -13.29 1.98
C HIS A 43 15.68 -12.30 1.87
N LEU A 44 15.82 -11.41 2.85
CA LEU A 44 16.83 -10.35 2.85
C LEU A 44 18.17 -10.82 3.45
N PHE A 45 18.25 -12.03 4.03
CA PHE A 45 19.47 -12.54 4.68
C PHE A 45 19.69 -14.07 4.59
N ASP A 46 19.38 -14.71 3.45
CA ASP A 46 19.92 -16.06 3.19
C ASP A 46 21.31 -15.93 2.55
N THR A 47 22.34 -15.69 3.37
CA THR A 47 23.73 -15.90 2.95
C THR A 47 23.98 -17.41 2.82
N SER A 48 23.87 -17.88 1.58
CA SER A 48 24.30 -19.23 1.17
C SER A 48 25.83 -19.34 1.26
N GLY A 49 26.36 -19.68 2.42
CA GLY A 49 27.76 -20.07 2.63
C GLY A 49 27.92 -21.61 2.68
N PRO A 50 29.09 -22.15 2.31
CA PRO A 50 29.25 -23.58 2.03
C PRO A 50 29.25 -24.44 3.31
N LYS A 51 28.60 -25.60 3.23
CA LYS A 51 28.56 -26.62 4.30
C LYS A 51 29.97 -27.19 4.52
N SER A 52 30.56 -26.89 5.68
CA SER A 52 31.77 -27.54 6.19
C SER A 52 31.42 -28.34 7.44
N ASN A 53 31.49 -29.67 7.34
CA ASN A 53 31.40 -30.61 8.46
C ASN A 53 32.70 -30.55 9.30
N GLY A 54 32.62 -30.31 10.61
CA GLY A 54 33.72 -30.65 11.53
C GLY A 54 33.75 -29.90 12.87
N GLN A 55 33.27 -30.56 13.92
CA GLN A 55 33.61 -30.50 15.36
C GLN A 55 33.64 -29.17 16.16
N PRO A 56 33.33 -29.21 17.48
CA PRO A 56 33.10 -28.03 18.30
C PRO A 56 34.41 -27.52 18.89
N ASN A 57 34.88 -26.36 18.45
CA ASN A 57 35.86 -25.58 19.20
C ASN A 57 35.18 -24.35 19.79
N THR A 58 35.24 -24.28 21.11
CA THR A 58 34.90 -23.15 21.96
C THR A 58 35.72 -21.94 21.50
N LEU A 59 35.07 -21.01 20.80
CA LEU A 59 35.56 -19.68 20.54
C LEU A 59 34.48 -18.73 21.01
N GLU A 60 34.85 -17.90 21.97
CA GLU A 60 34.03 -16.87 22.60
C GLU A 60 33.47 -15.94 21.53
N THR A 61 32.20 -16.11 21.18
CA THR A 61 31.45 -15.15 20.36
C THR A 61 31.10 -13.94 21.22
N GLN A 62 32.03 -13.01 21.35
CA GLN A 62 31.73 -11.67 21.86
C GLN A 62 31.05 -10.83 20.77
N THR A 63 30.14 -9.96 21.21
CA THR A 63 29.37 -8.93 20.48
C THR A 63 28.10 -9.36 19.76
N GLU A 64 27.10 -9.80 20.54
CA GLU A 64 25.73 -9.42 20.22
C GLU A 64 25.56 -7.94 20.57
N PHE A 65 25.77 -7.04 19.59
CA PHE A 65 25.42 -5.62 19.76
C PHE A 65 23.95 -5.51 20.17
N SER A 66 23.67 -4.74 21.23
CA SER A 66 22.31 -4.46 21.64
C SER A 66 21.56 -3.72 20.53
N LEU A 67 20.22 -3.83 20.48
CA LEU A 67 19.41 -3.12 19.48
C LEU A 67 19.65 -1.60 19.57
N GLU A 68 19.85 -1.08 20.78
CA GLU A 68 20.13 0.33 21.04
C GLU A 68 21.51 0.76 20.53
N GLU A 69 22.54 -0.08 20.66
CA GLU A 69 23.87 0.16 20.07
C GLU A 69 23.82 0.14 18.53
N ARG A 70 23.13 -0.84 17.93
CA ARG A 70 22.96 -0.92 16.47
C ARG A 70 22.24 0.30 15.91
N LEU A 71 21.26 0.81 16.64
CA LEU A 71 20.48 1.97 16.22
C LEU A 71 21.25 3.28 16.44
N GLY A 72 22.01 3.43 17.54
CA GLY A 72 22.88 4.58 17.80
C GLY A 72 23.92 4.80 16.69
N HIS A 73 24.45 3.71 16.14
CA HIS A 73 25.37 3.77 15.00
C HIS A 73 24.73 4.33 13.71
N ILE A 74 23.41 4.24 13.52
CA ILE A 74 22.77 4.73 12.28
C ILE A 74 22.91 6.24 12.14
N LYS A 75 22.72 6.98 13.24
CA LYS A 75 22.89 8.45 13.26
C LYS A 75 24.32 8.83 12.90
N GLU A 76 25.30 8.19 13.51
CA GLU A 76 26.73 8.42 13.26
C GLU A 76 27.12 8.05 11.82
N LEU A 77 26.55 6.98 11.27
CA LEU A 77 26.73 6.58 9.88
C LEU A 77 26.18 7.66 8.93
N ILE A 78 24.98 8.18 9.18
CA ILE A 78 24.41 9.28 8.37
C ILE A 78 25.33 10.50 8.44
N GLU A 79 25.75 10.92 9.64
CA GLU A 79 26.64 12.06 9.83
C GLU A 79 27.98 11.90 9.09
N THR A 80 28.50 10.68 9.02
CA THR A 80 29.78 10.37 8.37
C THR A 80 29.68 10.22 6.85
N PHE A 81 28.66 9.52 6.37
CA PHE A 81 28.55 9.15 4.95
C PHE A 81 27.78 10.17 4.13
N GLN A 82 26.73 10.79 4.69
CA GLN A 82 25.83 11.66 3.92
C GLN A 82 26.55 12.82 3.21
N PRO A 83 27.52 13.55 3.84
CA PRO A 83 28.27 14.59 3.14
C PRO A 83 29.08 14.07 1.96
N ARG A 84 29.64 12.85 2.09
CA ARG A 84 30.42 12.20 1.01
C ARG A 84 29.52 11.75 -0.14
N LEU A 85 28.34 11.24 0.17
CA LEU A 85 27.34 10.86 -0.82
C LEU A 85 26.85 12.08 -1.61
N VAL A 86 26.61 13.21 -0.94
CA VAL A 86 26.24 14.47 -1.61
C VAL A 86 27.36 14.98 -2.51
N ALA A 87 28.61 14.98 -2.04
CA ALA A 87 29.75 15.38 -2.87
C ALA A 87 29.89 14.51 -4.13
N ALA A 88 29.83 13.19 -3.96
CA ALA A 88 29.89 12.24 -5.08
C ALA A 88 28.73 12.42 -6.07
N TRP A 89 27.52 12.71 -5.59
CA TRP A 89 26.38 13.03 -6.45
C TRP A 89 26.63 14.28 -7.28
N LEU A 90 27.10 15.37 -6.66
CA LEU A 90 27.35 16.63 -7.35
C LEU A 90 28.45 16.54 -8.40
N GLU A 91 29.45 15.68 -8.17
CA GLU A 91 30.52 15.42 -9.13
C GLU A 91 30.04 14.56 -10.31
N ALA A 92 29.24 13.52 -10.05
CA ALA A 92 28.85 12.54 -11.07
C ALA A 92 27.59 12.93 -11.87
N ALA A 93 26.60 13.58 -11.24
CA ALA A 93 25.28 13.82 -11.83
C ALA A 93 25.31 14.64 -13.14
N PRO A 94 26.08 15.74 -13.26
CA PRO A 94 26.16 16.50 -14.50
C PRO A 94 26.66 15.66 -15.69
N SER A 95 27.61 14.75 -15.46
CA SER A 95 28.16 13.90 -16.53
C SER A 95 27.15 12.92 -17.12
N VAL A 96 26.13 12.53 -16.33
CA VAL A 96 25.07 11.61 -16.75
C VAL A 96 23.92 12.39 -17.37
N PHE A 97 23.42 13.41 -16.69
CA PHE A 97 22.15 14.07 -17.05
C PHE A 97 22.31 15.27 -17.98
N MET A 98 23.48 15.91 -18.05
CA MET A 98 23.73 17.03 -18.98
C MET A 98 24.43 16.61 -20.27
N SER A 99 24.64 15.30 -20.47
CA SER A 99 25.22 14.79 -21.72
C SER A 99 24.27 15.05 -22.90
N THR A 100 24.82 15.51 -24.03
CA THR A 100 24.05 15.81 -25.25
C THR A 100 23.61 14.56 -26.02
N SER A 101 24.08 13.39 -25.59
CA SER A 101 23.74 12.07 -26.12
C SER A 101 22.63 11.40 -25.31
N SER A 102 22.05 10.32 -25.85
CA SER A 102 21.17 9.42 -25.09
C SER A 102 21.88 8.90 -23.82
N ILE A 103 21.20 8.93 -22.67
CA ILE A 103 21.74 8.35 -21.42
C ILE A 103 22.02 6.86 -21.64
N ALA A 104 23.22 6.42 -21.26
CA ALA A 104 23.67 5.04 -21.35
C ALA A 104 24.09 4.51 -19.97
N ILE A 105 24.21 3.19 -19.85
CA ILE A 105 24.78 2.56 -18.64
C ILE A 105 26.27 2.92 -18.59
N THR A 106 26.62 3.73 -17.59
CA THR A 106 27.99 4.17 -17.33
C THR A 106 28.31 3.95 -15.86
N PRO A 107 29.60 3.85 -15.48
CA PRO A 107 30.00 3.80 -14.08
C PRO A 107 29.47 4.99 -13.26
N ALA A 108 29.31 6.16 -13.90
CA ALA A 108 28.70 7.32 -13.27
C ALA A 108 27.21 7.10 -12.97
N LEU A 109 26.43 6.55 -13.90
CA LEU A 109 25.01 6.22 -13.64
C LEU A 109 24.88 5.15 -12.53
N GLU A 110 25.76 4.14 -12.54
CA GLU A 110 25.79 3.12 -11.49
C GLU A 110 26.09 3.74 -10.12
N LEU A 111 27.08 4.64 -10.05
CA LEU A 111 27.41 5.38 -8.83
C LEU A 111 26.21 6.19 -8.30
N LEU A 112 25.49 6.91 -9.16
CA LEU A 112 24.30 7.68 -8.76
C LEU A 112 23.19 6.79 -8.19
N HIS A 113 22.98 5.61 -8.79
CA HIS A 113 22.02 4.62 -8.28
C HIS A 113 22.44 4.05 -6.93
N GLU A 114 23.73 3.75 -6.74
CA GLU A 114 24.24 3.27 -5.45
C GLU A 114 24.15 4.33 -4.35
N ILE A 115 24.37 5.61 -4.68
CA ILE A 115 24.18 6.72 -3.74
C ILE A 115 22.73 6.78 -3.23
N LEU A 116 21.75 6.63 -4.13
CA LEU A 116 20.33 6.59 -3.77
C LEU A 116 20.01 5.36 -2.92
N THR A 117 20.54 4.20 -3.29
CA THR A 117 20.31 2.94 -2.58
C THR A 117 20.85 3.00 -1.16
N LEU A 118 22.11 3.43 -0.98
CA LEU A 118 22.72 3.61 0.34
C LEU A 118 21.96 4.61 1.19
N SER A 119 21.59 5.75 0.61
CA SER A 119 20.80 6.78 1.30
C SER A 119 19.45 6.21 1.74
N LEU A 120 18.75 5.49 0.86
CA LEU A 120 17.46 4.89 1.18
C LEU A 120 17.55 3.86 2.31
N VAL A 121 18.58 3.01 2.31
CA VAL A 121 18.81 2.04 3.40
C VAL A 121 19.03 2.75 4.73
N LEU A 122 19.90 3.77 4.76
CA LEU A 122 20.19 4.53 5.98
C LEU A 122 18.94 5.24 6.51
N TRP A 123 18.18 5.90 5.64
CA TRP A 123 17.00 6.67 6.04
C TRP A 123 15.80 5.80 6.40
N ARG A 124 15.61 4.64 5.76
CA ARG A 124 14.64 3.64 6.22
C ARG A 124 14.94 3.17 7.64
N ALA A 125 16.21 2.86 7.91
CA ALA A 125 16.64 2.41 9.22
C ALA A 125 16.49 3.51 10.29
N MET A 126 16.81 4.77 9.94
CA MET A 126 16.66 5.92 10.82
C MET A 126 15.19 6.20 11.15
N VAL A 127 14.34 6.36 10.14
CA VAL A 127 12.91 6.72 10.31
C VAL A 127 12.09 5.56 10.89
N GLY A 128 12.47 4.31 10.59
CA GLY A 128 11.86 3.12 11.18
C GLY A 128 12.24 2.87 12.64
N SER A 129 13.20 3.64 13.19
CA SER A 129 13.63 3.55 14.58
C SER A 129 13.05 4.68 15.43
N ASP A 130 12.93 4.46 16.74
CA ASP A 130 12.51 5.51 17.67
C ASP A 130 13.54 6.66 17.79
N ILE A 131 14.77 6.49 17.28
CA ILE A 131 15.82 7.52 17.31
C ILE A 131 15.43 8.75 16.51
N ILE A 132 14.60 8.61 15.47
CA ILE A 132 14.12 9.77 14.72
C ILE A 132 13.42 10.80 15.61
N ARG A 133 12.86 10.40 16.76
CA ARG A 133 12.25 11.31 17.75
C ARG A 133 13.27 12.09 18.59
N LEU A 134 14.53 11.64 18.61
CA LEU A 134 15.61 12.22 19.41
C LEU A 134 16.44 13.24 18.63
N VAL A 135 16.29 13.32 17.30
CA VAL A 135 17.02 14.29 16.48
C VAL A 135 16.26 15.61 16.35
N SER A 136 16.98 16.69 16.04
CA SER A 136 16.36 17.98 15.77
C SER A 136 15.88 18.09 14.32
N GLN A 137 14.92 18.99 14.07
CA GLN A 137 14.52 19.32 12.70
C GLN A 137 15.69 19.90 11.89
N ASP A 138 16.58 20.68 12.52
CA ASP A 138 17.79 21.19 11.86
C ASP A 138 18.72 20.07 11.38
N TRP A 139 18.88 19.01 12.18
CA TRP A 139 19.67 17.85 11.81
C TRP A 139 19.05 17.12 10.61
N LEU A 140 17.73 16.93 10.59
CA LEU A 140 17.00 16.34 9.46
C LEU A 140 17.16 17.20 8.20
N ASN A 141 17.05 18.53 8.33
CA ASN A 141 17.20 19.46 7.22
C ASN A 141 18.64 19.45 6.67
N MET A 142 19.63 19.41 7.54
CA MET A 142 21.04 19.40 7.17
C MET A 142 21.42 18.15 6.38
N TYR A 143 20.92 16.97 6.75
CA TYR A 143 21.35 15.72 6.13
C TYR A 143 20.41 15.21 5.03
N LEU A 144 19.09 15.18 5.27
CA LEU A 144 18.14 14.64 4.30
C LEU A 144 17.60 15.71 3.35
N GLN A 145 17.17 16.86 3.87
CA GLN A 145 16.61 17.91 3.01
C GLN A 145 17.65 18.46 2.03
N GLN A 146 18.89 18.66 2.50
CA GLN A 146 19.98 19.11 1.63
C GLN A 146 20.29 18.08 0.54
N LEU A 147 20.37 16.79 0.87
CA LEU A 147 20.51 15.72 -0.11
C LEU A 147 19.38 15.81 -1.15
N LEU A 148 18.13 15.80 -0.69
CA LEU A 148 16.97 15.76 -1.58
C LEU A 148 16.92 16.94 -2.54
N LYS A 149 17.24 18.15 -2.08
CA LYS A 149 17.35 19.35 -2.93
C LYS A 149 18.32 19.15 -4.10
N HIS A 150 19.44 18.46 -3.88
CA HIS A 150 20.41 18.16 -4.93
C HIS A 150 19.96 17.03 -5.86
N LEU A 151 19.27 16.01 -5.32
CA LEU A 151 18.73 14.91 -6.10
C LEU A 151 17.62 15.39 -7.05
N THR A 152 16.75 16.28 -6.58
CA THR A 152 15.57 16.75 -7.32
C THR A 152 15.90 17.64 -8.53
N VAL A 153 17.12 18.16 -8.63
CA VAL A 153 17.53 19.04 -9.76
C VAL A 153 17.34 18.37 -11.12
N TYR A 154 17.54 17.05 -11.19
CA TYR A 154 17.45 16.26 -12.43
C TYR A 154 16.21 15.36 -12.48
N PHE A 155 15.29 15.52 -11.53
CA PHE A 155 14.12 14.67 -11.40
C PHE A 155 12.93 15.23 -12.21
N PRO A 156 12.13 14.40 -12.90
CA PRO A 156 12.26 12.94 -13.04
C PRO A 156 13.45 12.53 -13.89
N TYR A 157 14.23 11.56 -13.39
CA TYR A 157 15.44 11.11 -14.07
C TYR A 157 15.08 10.53 -15.43
N GLY A 158 15.67 11.13 -16.45
CA GLY A 158 15.46 10.73 -17.83
C GLY A 158 14.26 11.37 -18.52
N ALA A 159 13.54 12.31 -17.92
CA ALA A 159 12.47 13.05 -18.61
C ALA A 159 13.00 13.82 -19.84
N ASP A 160 14.16 14.47 -19.71
CA ASP A 160 14.67 15.41 -20.74
C ASP A 160 15.55 14.78 -21.82
N ALA A 161 16.01 13.55 -21.64
CA ALA A 161 16.98 13.00 -22.60
C ALA A 161 16.31 12.57 -23.92
N LEU A 162 17.06 12.70 -25.01
CA LEU A 162 16.53 12.44 -26.36
C LEU A 162 16.97 11.05 -26.84
N GLY A 163 16.09 10.36 -27.55
CA GLY A 163 16.37 9.06 -28.17
C GLY A 163 15.98 7.83 -27.35
N ASN A 164 16.12 6.65 -27.97
CA ASN A 164 15.84 5.35 -27.37
C ASN A 164 17.03 4.89 -26.52
N ARG A 165 16.83 4.73 -25.21
CA ARG A 165 17.93 4.48 -24.24
C ARG A 165 18.10 3.01 -23.86
N GLY A 166 17.33 2.13 -24.48
CA GLY A 166 17.33 0.72 -24.18
C GLY A 166 16.68 0.42 -22.83
N SER A 167 15.95 -0.70 -22.77
CA SER A 167 15.08 -1.03 -21.62
C SER A 167 15.82 -1.07 -20.27
N LYS A 168 17.10 -1.48 -20.25
CA LYS A 168 17.89 -1.55 -19.02
C LYS A 168 18.18 -0.18 -18.40
N VAL A 169 18.41 0.84 -19.22
CA VAL A 169 18.64 2.21 -18.73
C VAL A 169 17.32 2.75 -18.17
N ASP A 170 16.22 2.55 -18.91
CA ASP A 170 14.90 3.01 -18.49
C ASP A 170 14.46 2.35 -17.18
N ASP A 171 14.66 1.04 -17.02
CA ASP A 171 14.38 0.32 -15.77
C ASP A 171 15.20 0.89 -14.59
N LYS A 172 16.50 1.15 -14.80
CA LYS A 172 17.40 1.72 -13.78
C LYS A 172 16.98 3.14 -13.38
N LEU A 173 16.66 4.00 -14.34
CA LEU A 173 16.19 5.37 -14.08
C LEU A 173 14.84 5.37 -13.38
N GLN A 174 13.94 4.46 -13.75
CA GLN A 174 12.66 4.30 -13.09
C GLN A 174 12.81 3.84 -11.63
N GLU A 175 13.73 2.93 -11.35
CA GLU A 175 14.08 2.52 -9.99
C GLU A 175 14.62 3.72 -9.18
N MET A 176 15.53 4.51 -9.77
CA MET A 176 16.04 5.74 -9.14
C MET A 176 14.93 6.75 -8.82
N ASN A 177 13.96 6.92 -9.73
CA ASN A 177 12.80 7.79 -9.50
C ASN A 177 11.96 7.33 -8.31
N ILE A 178 11.72 6.02 -8.19
CA ILE A 178 10.96 5.43 -7.08
C ILE A 178 11.72 5.57 -5.76
N MET A 179 13.04 5.35 -5.76
CA MET A 179 13.88 5.58 -4.56
C MET A 179 13.81 7.03 -4.08
N LEU A 180 13.78 8.01 -5.01
CA LEU A 180 13.61 9.42 -4.64
C LEU A 180 12.22 9.70 -4.07
N CYS A 181 11.17 9.10 -4.65
CA CYS A 181 9.80 9.19 -4.11
C CYS A 181 9.77 8.71 -2.66
N GLU A 182 10.39 7.57 -2.39
CA GLU A 182 10.42 7.02 -1.03
C GLU A 182 11.27 7.86 -0.07
N LEU A 183 12.47 8.28 -0.46
CA LEU A 183 13.28 9.19 0.36
C LEU A 183 12.54 10.49 0.70
N THR A 184 11.78 11.03 -0.25
CA THR A 184 10.95 12.22 -0.03
C THR A 184 9.82 11.92 0.96
N SER A 185 9.17 10.76 0.83
CA SER A 185 8.14 10.32 1.79
C SER A 185 8.73 10.14 3.20
N LEU A 186 9.94 9.59 3.33
CA LEU A 186 10.64 9.41 4.60
C LEU A 186 10.99 10.76 5.23
N PHE A 187 11.45 11.73 4.43
CA PHE A 187 11.70 13.10 4.90
C PHE A 187 10.44 13.75 5.48
N LEU A 188 9.34 13.69 4.74
CA LEU A 188 8.08 14.30 5.18
C LEU A 188 7.51 13.58 6.41
N LEU A 189 7.55 12.25 6.45
CA LEU A 189 7.19 11.46 7.63
C LEU A 189 8.03 11.83 8.85
N ALA A 190 9.36 11.91 8.70
CA ALA A 190 10.26 12.32 9.77
C ALA A 190 9.94 13.72 10.28
N ARG A 191 9.65 14.67 9.37
CA ARG A 191 9.22 16.03 9.72
C ARG A 191 7.93 16.01 10.54
N THR A 192 6.95 15.20 10.14
CA THR A 192 5.69 15.01 10.86
C THR A 192 5.89 14.40 12.25
N ILE A 193 6.79 13.42 12.40
CA ILE A 193 7.12 12.81 13.70
C ILE A 193 7.78 13.83 14.64
N LEU A 194 8.60 14.73 14.10
CA LEU A 194 9.33 15.75 14.84
C LEU A 194 8.51 17.01 15.14
N GLN A 195 7.30 17.15 14.58
CA GLN A 195 6.45 18.29 14.90
C GLN A 195 5.90 18.14 16.33
N PRO A 196 6.10 19.14 17.21
CA PRO A 196 5.47 19.11 18.53
C PRO A 196 3.95 19.17 18.34
N SER A 197 3.25 18.13 18.80
CA SER A 197 1.79 18.09 18.81
C SER A 197 1.24 19.36 19.44
N ALA A 198 0.40 20.08 18.68
CA ALA A 198 -0.17 21.39 18.97
C ALA A 198 -1.16 21.39 20.16
N THR A 199 -0.68 20.97 21.32
CA THR A 199 -1.31 21.13 22.62
C THR A 199 -0.43 22.08 23.41
N GLU A 200 -0.99 23.26 23.72
CA GLU A 200 -0.51 24.25 24.72
C GLU A 200 0.11 25.60 24.30
N GLU A 201 -0.23 26.23 23.17
CA GLU A 201 0.06 27.68 22.99
C GLU A 201 -1.14 28.48 22.43
N PRO A 202 -1.45 29.69 22.98
CA PRO A 202 -2.64 30.46 22.63
C PRO A 202 -2.57 31.14 21.26
N ARG A 203 -3.73 31.20 20.61
CA ARG A 203 -4.09 31.57 19.21
C ARG A 203 -3.53 32.87 18.60
N GLN A 204 -2.65 33.64 19.25
CA GLN A 204 -2.24 34.98 18.77
C GLN A 204 -0.93 35.03 17.95
N LYS A 205 -0.10 33.96 17.97
CA LYS A 205 1.12 33.88 17.13
C LYS A 205 0.94 33.20 15.75
N ARG A 206 -0.26 32.71 15.43
CA ARG A 206 -0.52 31.93 14.19
C ARG A 206 -0.28 32.68 12.87
N ARG A 207 -0.32 34.02 12.85
CA ARG A 207 -0.16 34.78 11.59
C ARG A 207 1.27 34.88 11.04
N LYS A 208 2.29 34.38 11.74
CA LYS A 208 3.69 34.40 11.26
C LYS A 208 4.31 33.02 11.04
N LEU A 209 3.62 31.94 11.42
CA LEU A 209 4.10 30.55 11.31
C LEU A 209 3.38 29.77 10.20
N GLU A 210 2.67 30.45 9.30
CA GLU A 210 2.00 29.79 8.16
C GLU A 210 2.94 29.58 6.96
N SER A 211 4.17 30.13 6.99
CA SER A 211 5.12 29.99 5.86
C SER A 211 6.11 28.82 5.99
N GLU A 212 6.28 28.22 7.17
CA GLU A 212 7.24 27.12 7.39
C GLU A 212 6.61 25.72 7.39
N ASP A 213 5.29 25.62 7.59
CA ASP A 213 4.56 24.34 7.61
C ASP A 213 4.28 23.76 6.20
N GLN A 214 4.50 24.56 5.15
CA GLN A 214 4.26 24.11 3.78
C GLN A 214 5.26 23.03 3.37
N VAL A 215 4.78 22.06 2.58
CA VAL A 215 5.63 21.08 1.91
C VAL A 215 6.60 21.87 1.03
N PRO A 216 7.92 21.57 1.04
CA PRO A 216 8.84 22.27 0.16
C PRO A 216 8.45 22.09 -1.31
N SER A 217 8.56 23.13 -2.14
CA SER A 217 8.17 23.08 -3.56
C SER A 217 8.86 21.96 -4.37
N TRP A 218 10.10 21.60 -4.00
CA TRP A 218 10.79 20.46 -4.63
C TRP A 218 10.12 19.12 -4.27
N ALA A 219 9.51 18.99 -3.09
CA ALA A 219 8.79 17.80 -2.68
C ALA A 219 7.42 17.72 -3.37
N GLU A 220 6.76 18.86 -3.61
CA GLU A 220 5.55 18.93 -4.45
C GLU A 220 5.82 18.35 -5.84
N THR A 221 6.98 18.65 -6.44
CA THR A 221 7.39 18.10 -7.74
C THR A 221 7.45 16.55 -7.72
N VAL A 222 7.91 15.96 -6.61
CA VAL A 222 7.97 14.50 -6.43
C VAL A 222 6.56 13.91 -6.28
N VAL A 223 5.68 14.55 -5.51
CA VAL A 223 4.28 14.13 -5.38
C VAL A 223 3.55 14.21 -6.72
N GLN A 224 3.76 15.28 -7.49
CA GLN A 224 3.19 15.44 -8.83
C GLN A 224 3.69 14.36 -9.80
N TYR A 225 4.96 13.94 -9.70
CA TYR A 225 5.43 12.79 -10.46
C TYR A 225 4.67 11.50 -10.10
N VAL A 226 4.41 11.24 -8.81
CA VAL A 226 3.62 10.06 -8.40
C VAL A 226 2.21 10.11 -8.98
N LEU A 227 1.55 11.28 -8.94
CA LEU A 227 0.25 11.48 -9.57
C LEU A 227 0.31 11.21 -11.08
N GLY A 228 1.29 11.75 -11.78
CA GLY A 228 1.50 11.54 -13.21
C GLY A 228 1.79 10.08 -13.58
N VAL A 229 2.57 9.36 -12.78
CA VAL A 229 2.85 7.92 -12.97
C VAL A 229 1.59 7.08 -12.81
N LEU A 230 0.72 7.45 -11.88
CA LEU A 230 -0.59 6.82 -11.74
C LEU A 230 -1.52 7.20 -12.91
N GLY A 231 -1.24 8.28 -13.64
CA GLY A 231 -2.01 8.79 -14.78
C GLY A 231 -2.97 9.95 -14.44
N TYR A 232 -2.82 10.53 -13.25
CA TYR A 232 -3.70 11.57 -12.72
C TYR A 232 -3.18 12.96 -13.12
N HIS A 233 -4.05 13.77 -13.74
CA HIS A 233 -3.79 15.17 -14.07
C HIS A 233 -5.01 16.01 -13.69
N GLU A 234 -4.81 17.11 -12.98
CA GLU A 234 -5.90 17.97 -12.51
C GLU A 234 -6.66 18.68 -13.65
N ASP A 235 -5.97 18.97 -14.76
CA ASP A 235 -6.53 19.72 -15.90
C ASP A 235 -7.27 18.85 -16.94
N GLN A 236 -7.32 17.53 -16.74
CA GLN A 236 -8.08 16.63 -17.60
C GLN A 236 -9.05 15.81 -16.75
N ASP A 237 -10.35 15.91 -17.05
CA ASP A 237 -11.41 15.05 -16.46
C ASP A 237 -11.27 13.55 -16.85
N GLY A 238 -10.07 13.11 -17.24
CA GLY A 238 -9.75 11.76 -17.67
C GLY A 238 -8.31 11.37 -17.37
N MET A 239 -8.13 10.12 -16.98
CA MET A 239 -6.80 9.51 -16.80
C MET A 239 -6.07 9.47 -18.13
N THR A 240 -4.83 9.94 -18.19
CA THR A 240 -3.96 9.63 -19.33
C THR A 240 -3.47 8.19 -19.19
N SER A 241 -3.13 7.55 -20.31
CA SER A 241 -2.53 6.21 -20.25
C SER A 241 -1.23 6.29 -19.46
N ALA A 242 -1.13 5.54 -18.36
CA ALA A 242 0.09 5.41 -17.59
C ALA A 242 1.27 5.10 -18.53
N SER A 243 2.44 5.66 -18.24
CA SER A 243 3.64 5.46 -19.07
C SER A 243 3.80 3.97 -19.37
N SER A 244 3.99 3.63 -20.65
CA SER A 244 4.18 2.23 -21.09
C SER A 244 5.35 1.51 -20.39
N SER A 245 6.24 2.26 -19.72
CA SER A 245 7.35 1.74 -18.92
C SER A 245 6.98 1.41 -17.45
N PHE A 246 5.80 1.80 -16.95
CA PHE A 246 5.42 1.58 -15.56
C PHE A 246 4.85 0.17 -15.35
N ARG A 247 5.63 -0.69 -14.68
CA ARG A 247 5.35 -2.11 -14.46
C ARG A 247 4.79 -2.36 -13.05
N THR A 248 4.23 -3.56 -12.84
CA THR A 248 3.74 -3.96 -11.51
C THR A 248 4.85 -3.94 -10.44
N ASP A 249 6.08 -4.33 -10.78
CA ASP A 249 7.20 -4.31 -9.83
C ASP A 249 7.51 -2.87 -9.38
N HIS A 250 7.42 -1.90 -10.31
CA HIS A 250 7.57 -0.48 -10.02
C HIS A 250 6.47 0.03 -9.09
N LEU A 251 5.23 -0.42 -9.30
CA LEU A 251 4.11 -0.10 -8.42
C LEU A 251 4.33 -0.63 -7.01
N VAL A 252 4.75 -1.89 -6.86
CA VAL A 252 5.03 -2.50 -5.55
C VAL A 252 6.09 -1.68 -4.79
N SER A 253 7.16 -1.29 -5.47
CA SER A 253 8.22 -0.46 -4.88
C SER A 253 7.77 0.98 -4.57
N LEU A 254 6.74 1.49 -5.24
CA LEU A 254 6.19 2.83 -5.02
C LEU A 254 5.19 2.90 -3.87
N LEU A 255 4.54 1.78 -3.50
CA LEU A 255 3.52 1.75 -2.44
C LEU A 255 3.99 2.31 -1.08
N PRO A 256 5.22 2.03 -0.59
CA PRO A 256 5.70 2.63 0.65
C PRO A 256 5.74 4.16 0.59
N ALA A 257 6.13 4.73 -0.56
CA ALA A 257 6.13 6.17 -0.76
C ALA A 257 4.71 6.74 -0.76
N ILE A 258 3.77 6.10 -1.48
CA ILE A 258 2.36 6.50 -1.48
C ILE A 258 1.81 6.49 -0.05
N TRP A 259 2.04 5.41 0.71
CA TRP A 259 1.60 5.33 2.09
C TRP A 259 2.21 6.42 2.97
N GLY A 260 3.51 6.69 2.80
CA GLY A 260 4.19 7.77 3.51
C GLY A 260 3.56 9.12 3.21
N PHE A 261 3.34 9.44 1.93
CA PHE A 261 2.69 10.68 1.50
C PHE A 261 1.29 10.84 2.06
N LEU A 262 0.45 9.80 2.05
CA LEU A 262 -0.89 9.86 2.65
C LEU A 262 -0.87 10.28 4.14
N ASN A 263 0.23 10.01 4.85
CA ASN A 263 0.37 10.28 6.29
C ASN A 263 1.11 11.58 6.62
N CYS A 264 1.63 12.32 5.65
CA CYS A 264 2.42 13.53 5.89
C CYS A 264 2.03 14.72 5.00
N LEU A 265 1.25 14.51 3.96
CA LEU A 265 0.68 15.58 3.14
C LEU A 265 -0.53 16.21 3.83
N THR A 266 -0.97 17.36 3.30
CA THR A 266 -2.22 17.97 3.76
C THR A 266 -3.41 17.06 3.47
N ASN A 267 -4.56 17.34 4.11
CA ASN A 267 -5.76 16.53 3.89
C ASN A 267 -6.19 16.53 2.41
N GLU A 268 -6.15 17.70 1.77
CA GLU A 268 -6.54 17.86 0.36
C GLU A 268 -5.63 17.06 -0.58
N GLU A 269 -4.31 17.20 -0.43
CA GLU A 269 -3.33 16.45 -1.22
C GLU A 269 -3.42 14.94 -0.99
N SER A 270 -3.65 14.51 0.25
CA SER A 270 -3.83 13.10 0.60
C SER A 270 -5.09 12.52 -0.03
N VAL A 271 -6.18 13.29 -0.08
CA VAL A 271 -7.41 12.91 -0.79
C VAL A 271 -7.14 12.76 -2.28
N THR A 272 -6.46 13.72 -2.89
CA THR A 272 -6.08 13.68 -4.31
C THR A 272 -5.21 12.46 -4.64
N LEU A 273 -4.19 12.17 -3.83
CA LEU A 273 -3.31 11.01 -4.03
C LEU A 273 -4.05 9.68 -3.87
N PHE A 274 -4.92 9.56 -2.85
CA PHE A 274 -5.72 8.36 -2.68
C PHE A 274 -6.72 8.16 -3.82
N LYS A 275 -7.35 9.25 -4.28
CA LYS A 275 -8.23 9.26 -5.46
C LYS A 275 -7.49 8.78 -6.71
N ALA A 276 -6.30 9.32 -7.00
CA ALA A 276 -5.46 8.87 -8.10
C ALA A 276 -5.14 7.36 -8.01
N THR A 277 -4.85 6.87 -6.80
CA THR A 277 -4.58 5.45 -6.55
C THR A 277 -5.79 4.56 -6.84
N VAL A 278 -6.98 4.94 -6.36
CA VAL A 278 -8.24 4.22 -6.62
C VAL A 278 -8.62 4.27 -8.11
N GLN A 279 -8.42 5.41 -8.77
CA GLN A 279 -8.67 5.54 -10.20
C GLN A 279 -7.73 4.65 -11.02
N TYR A 280 -6.43 4.61 -10.69
CA TYR A 280 -5.47 3.70 -11.32
C TYR A 280 -5.84 2.22 -11.10
N TYR A 281 -6.40 1.87 -9.95
CA TYR A 281 -6.97 0.54 -9.72
C TYR A 281 -8.11 0.21 -10.70
N HIS A 282 -8.99 1.18 -10.99
CA HIS A 282 -10.10 0.99 -11.92
C HIS A 282 -9.67 0.88 -13.38
N THR A 283 -8.59 1.56 -13.79
CA THR A 283 -8.05 1.48 -15.16
C THR A 283 -7.29 0.18 -15.43
N CYS A 284 -6.74 -0.45 -14.39
CA CYS A 284 -6.08 -1.75 -14.52
C CYS A 284 -7.04 -2.84 -15.02
N GLN A 285 -6.56 -3.73 -15.89
CA GLN A 285 -7.33 -4.89 -16.33
C GLN A 285 -7.73 -5.77 -15.13
N PRO A 286 -8.91 -6.44 -15.13
CA PRO A 286 -9.41 -7.21 -13.99
C PRO A 286 -8.44 -8.26 -13.44
N ASN A 287 -7.61 -8.87 -14.29
CA ASN A 287 -6.65 -9.90 -13.93
C ASN A 287 -5.19 -9.40 -13.82
N ALA A 288 -4.94 -8.11 -14.06
CA ALA A 288 -3.59 -7.54 -14.00
C ALA A 288 -3.02 -7.66 -12.58
N ALA A 289 -1.73 -7.97 -12.48
CA ALA A 289 -1.04 -8.07 -11.20
C ALA A 289 -1.09 -6.74 -10.42
N SER A 290 -0.93 -5.61 -11.12
CA SER A 290 -1.08 -4.25 -10.54
C SER A 290 -2.43 -4.06 -9.84
N ARG A 291 -3.53 -4.60 -10.39
CA ARG A 291 -4.86 -4.48 -9.78
C ARG A 291 -4.95 -5.25 -8.46
N LYS A 292 -4.29 -6.41 -8.37
CA LYS A 292 -4.24 -7.22 -7.14
C LYS A 292 -3.42 -6.54 -6.06
N VAL A 293 -2.27 -5.99 -6.44
CA VAL A 293 -1.40 -5.20 -5.55
C VAL A 293 -2.16 -4.01 -4.98
N LEU A 294 -2.90 -3.27 -5.82
CA LEU A 294 -3.72 -2.15 -5.37
C LEU A 294 -4.93 -2.56 -4.54
N LEU A 295 -5.56 -3.71 -4.84
CA LEU A 295 -6.64 -4.25 -4.00
C LEU A 295 -6.16 -4.46 -2.56
N ASP A 296 -5.00 -5.09 -2.39
CA ASP A 296 -4.38 -5.33 -1.08
C ASP A 296 -3.98 -4.01 -0.42
N PHE A 297 -3.38 -3.08 -1.16
CA PHE A 297 -3.00 -1.77 -0.66
C PHE A 297 -4.21 -0.96 -0.15
N ILE A 298 -5.26 -0.81 -0.97
CA ILE A 298 -6.49 -0.07 -0.62
C ILE A 298 -7.16 -0.71 0.61
N THR A 299 -7.22 -2.04 0.63
CA THR A 299 -7.77 -2.78 1.78
C THR A 299 -6.97 -2.48 3.04
N ARG A 300 -5.64 -2.58 3.00
CA ARG A 300 -4.79 -2.31 4.17
C ARG A 300 -4.87 -0.86 4.62
N ALA A 301 -4.85 0.09 3.69
CA ALA A 301 -4.99 1.52 3.96
C ALA A 301 -6.30 1.84 4.68
N TYR A 302 -7.39 1.17 4.31
CA TYR A 302 -8.66 1.25 5.05
C TYR A 302 -8.60 0.53 6.39
N MET A 303 -8.12 -0.73 6.43
CA MET A 303 -8.22 -1.58 7.63
C MET A 303 -7.28 -1.15 8.76
N VAL A 304 -6.14 -0.54 8.43
CA VAL A 304 -5.11 -0.15 9.41
C VAL A 304 -5.64 0.84 10.44
N GLN A 305 -6.59 1.70 10.06
CA GLN A 305 -7.18 2.71 10.95
C GLN A 305 -7.93 2.11 12.15
N SER A 306 -8.27 0.82 12.10
CA SER A 306 -8.92 0.11 13.20
C SER A 306 -7.96 -0.68 14.07
N THR A 307 -6.66 -0.60 13.77
CA THR A 307 -5.62 -1.22 14.59
C THR A 307 -5.34 -0.30 15.78
N PRO A 308 -5.42 -0.76 17.04
CA PRO A 308 -5.18 0.09 18.21
C PRO A 308 -3.79 0.74 18.26
N SER A 309 -2.80 0.14 17.58
CA SER A 309 -1.44 0.66 17.48
C SER A 309 -1.24 1.67 16.34
N TYR A 310 -2.28 1.98 15.56
CA TYR A 310 -2.18 2.94 14.48
C TYR A 310 -2.25 4.38 15.01
N HIS A 311 -1.22 5.15 14.69
CA HIS A 311 -1.08 6.55 15.09
C HIS A 311 -0.81 7.47 13.89
N GLY A 312 -1.12 7.00 12.66
CA GLY A 312 -0.91 7.77 11.43
C GLY A 312 -1.95 8.87 11.27
N GLN A 313 -1.61 9.88 10.45
CA GLN A 313 -2.50 11.01 10.17
C GLN A 313 -3.58 10.68 9.14
N PHE A 314 -3.32 9.72 8.26
CA PHE A 314 -4.29 9.32 7.24
C PHE A 314 -5.45 8.57 7.88
N MET A 315 -6.66 9.11 7.81
CA MET A 315 -7.87 8.45 8.31
C MET A 315 -9.04 8.65 7.34
N ILE A 316 -9.82 7.60 7.15
CA ILE A 316 -11.02 7.61 6.31
C ILE A 316 -12.24 7.68 7.23
N THR A 317 -12.88 8.85 7.27
CA THR A 317 -14.09 9.08 8.07
C THR A 317 -15.35 8.91 7.23
N LYS A 318 -16.46 8.49 7.85
CA LYS A 318 -17.70 8.06 7.19
C LYS A 318 -18.28 9.07 6.18
N ASP A 319 -18.14 10.36 6.46
CA ASP A 319 -18.71 11.45 5.65
C ASP A 319 -17.67 12.15 4.75
N SER A 320 -16.46 11.59 4.63
CA SER A 320 -15.39 12.15 3.80
C SER A 320 -15.53 11.77 2.31
N GLU A 321 -14.85 12.53 1.45
CA GLU A 321 -14.71 12.14 0.04
C GLU A 321 -14.04 10.77 -0.12
N LEU A 322 -13.07 10.45 0.74
CA LEU A 322 -12.40 9.14 0.78
C LEU A 322 -13.39 8.00 1.01
N ALA A 323 -14.37 8.19 1.91
CA ALA A 323 -15.43 7.21 2.13
C ALA A 323 -16.30 7.00 0.89
N ARG A 324 -16.66 8.08 0.17
CA ARG A 324 -17.40 7.96 -1.09
C ARG A 324 -16.61 7.14 -2.12
N LEU A 325 -15.32 7.42 -2.29
CA LEU A 325 -14.43 6.66 -3.19
C LEU A 325 -14.37 5.18 -2.80
N LEU A 326 -14.26 4.86 -1.51
CA LEU A 326 -14.28 3.48 -1.04
C LEU A 326 -15.62 2.78 -1.27
N LYS A 327 -16.75 3.47 -1.09
CA LYS A 327 -18.09 2.92 -1.38
C LYS A 327 -18.21 2.55 -2.86
N GLU A 328 -17.78 3.44 -3.76
CA GLU A 328 -17.74 3.18 -5.22
C GLU A 328 -16.81 2.01 -5.57
N TRP A 329 -15.63 1.97 -4.96
CA TRP A 329 -14.68 0.86 -5.12
C TRP A 329 -15.28 -0.49 -4.69
N LEU A 330 -15.92 -0.54 -3.52
CA LEU A 330 -16.56 -1.75 -2.97
C LEU A 330 -17.70 -2.25 -3.88
N LEU A 331 -18.53 -1.33 -4.38
CA LEU A 331 -19.61 -1.65 -5.34
C LEU A 331 -19.08 -2.24 -6.66
N GLY A 332 -17.82 -1.97 -7.01
CA GLY A 332 -17.17 -2.55 -8.18
C GLY A 332 -16.68 -4.00 -8.00
N LEU A 333 -16.51 -4.48 -6.76
CA LEU A 333 -15.91 -5.79 -6.47
C LEU A 333 -16.77 -6.98 -6.96
N PRO A 334 -18.10 -7.00 -6.78
CA PRO A 334 -18.94 -8.09 -7.29
C PRO A 334 -18.85 -8.26 -8.81
N LYS A 335 -18.79 -7.15 -9.54
CA LYS A 335 -18.61 -7.16 -11.00
C LYS A 335 -17.24 -7.73 -11.38
N MET A 336 -16.20 -7.42 -10.62
CA MET A 336 -14.86 -7.98 -10.81
C MET A 336 -14.85 -9.49 -10.58
N LEU A 337 -15.49 -9.99 -9.51
CA LEU A 337 -15.65 -11.43 -9.25
C LEU A 337 -16.31 -12.15 -10.43
N TRP A 338 -17.37 -11.56 -10.98
CA TRP A 338 -18.04 -12.10 -12.17
C TRP A 338 -17.10 -12.18 -13.39
N GLN A 339 -16.30 -11.14 -13.63
CA GLN A 339 -15.36 -11.08 -14.76
C GLN A 339 -14.21 -12.09 -14.65
N LEU A 340 -13.71 -12.34 -13.44
CA LEU A 340 -12.60 -13.28 -13.19
C LEU A 340 -13.00 -14.74 -13.41
N ARG A 341 -14.27 -15.06 -13.18
CA ARG A 341 -14.81 -16.44 -13.25
C ARG A 341 -13.97 -17.43 -12.42
N ALA A 342 -13.84 -18.67 -12.88
CA ALA A 342 -12.97 -19.69 -12.28
C ALA A 342 -11.50 -19.63 -12.74
N ASN A 343 -11.11 -18.64 -13.54
CA ASN A 343 -9.75 -18.57 -14.10
C ASN A 343 -8.72 -18.01 -13.10
N HIS A 344 -9.17 -17.29 -12.07
CA HIS A 344 -8.30 -16.57 -11.13
C HIS A 344 -8.76 -16.72 -9.68
N ILE A 345 -8.78 -17.98 -9.22
CA ILE A 345 -9.26 -18.41 -7.89
C ILE A 345 -8.66 -17.56 -6.76
N GLU A 346 -7.35 -17.37 -6.74
CA GLU A 346 -6.66 -16.59 -5.69
C GLU A 346 -7.15 -15.14 -5.59
N THR A 347 -7.45 -14.53 -6.73
CA THR A 347 -7.94 -13.15 -6.78
C THR A 347 -9.39 -13.08 -6.34
N SER A 348 -10.21 -14.04 -6.75
CA SER A 348 -11.58 -14.16 -6.25
C SER A 348 -11.61 -14.38 -4.73
N ARG A 349 -10.70 -15.21 -4.19
CA ARG A 349 -10.55 -15.41 -2.75
C ARG A 349 -10.17 -14.12 -2.03
N ALA A 350 -9.19 -13.38 -2.55
CA ALA A 350 -8.78 -12.10 -1.96
C ALA A 350 -9.94 -11.11 -1.91
N ILE A 351 -10.68 -10.93 -3.01
CA ILE A 351 -11.84 -10.04 -3.07
C ILE A 351 -12.91 -10.45 -2.04
N LEU A 352 -13.24 -11.74 -1.96
CA LEU A 352 -14.24 -12.22 -1.00
C LEU A 352 -13.80 -12.05 0.46
N ASN A 353 -12.51 -12.22 0.77
CA ASN A 353 -11.98 -11.96 2.10
C ASN A 353 -12.16 -10.48 2.48
N VAL A 354 -11.83 -9.56 1.57
CA VAL A 354 -12.05 -8.11 1.76
C VAL A 354 -13.52 -7.80 2.02
N MET A 355 -14.41 -8.33 1.19
CA MET A 355 -15.85 -8.15 1.35
C MET A 355 -16.35 -8.69 2.70
N CYS A 356 -15.86 -9.85 3.13
CA CYS A 356 -16.19 -10.43 4.44
C CYS A 356 -15.69 -9.55 5.59
N ASP A 357 -14.45 -9.07 5.53
CA ASP A 357 -13.86 -8.26 6.59
C ASP A 357 -14.57 -6.91 6.75
N ILE A 358 -15.04 -6.33 5.65
CA ILE A 358 -15.93 -5.18 5.63
C ILE A 358 -17.29 -5.53 6.25
N ALA A 359 -17.94 -6.62 5.80
CA ALA A 359 -19.26 -7.00 6.27
C ALA A 359 -19.31 -7.30 7.78
N LYS A 360 -18.26 -7.91 8.35
CA LYS A 360 -18.14 -8.17 9.79
C LYS A 360 -18.22 -6.91 10.66
N ARG A 361 -17.86 -5.75 10.10
CA ARG A 361 -17.88 -4.46 10.79
C ARG A 361 -19.25 -3.77 10.72
N ALA A 362 -20.13 -4.23 9.84
CA ALA A 362 -21.48 -3.71 9.62
C ALA A 362 -21.49 -2.18 9.41
N ASP A 363 -22.46 -1.49 10.02
CA ASP A 363 -22.68 -0.04 9.90
C ASP A 363 -21.84 0.83 10.84
N LYS A 364 -20.96 0.19 11.63
CA LYS A 364 -20.14 0.83 12.66
C LYS A 364 -18.87 1.48 12.10
N ASP A 365 -18.69 1.45 10.79
CA ASP A 365 -17.48 1.92 10.11
C ASP A 365 -17.83 2.83 8.91
N VAL A 366 -16.88 3.03 8.00
CA VAL A 366 -17.00 3.82 6.75
C VAL A 366 -18.21 3.42 5.90
N PHE A 367 -18.56 2.13 5.88
CA PHE A 367 -19.63 1.59 5.06
C PHE A 367 -20.95 1.55 5.85
N ASP A 368 -22.02 2.11 5.27
CA ASP A 368 -23.37 2.04 5.83
C ASP A 368 -24.12 0.79 5.33
N PHE A 369 -25.22 0.45 6.01
CA PHE A 369 -26.06 -0.69 5.62
C PHE A 369 -26.59 -0.59 4.19
N ASP A 370 -26.87 0.62 3.71
CA ASP A 370 -27.38 0.82 2.35
C ASP A 370 -26.34 0.46 1.30
N THR A 371 -25.07 0.84 1.52
CA THR A 371 -23.95 0.43 0.68
C THR A 371 -23.80 -1.09 0.68
N LEU A 372 -23.82 -1.73 1.86
CA LEU A 372 -23.68 -3.18 1.96
C LEU A 372 -24.82 -3.93 1.24
N ARG A 373 -26.06 -3.44 1.31
CA ARG A 373 -27.21 -3.98 0.57
C ARG A 373 -27.09 -3.78 -0.94
N GLN A 374 -26.52 -2.67 -1.39
CA GLN A 374 -26.23 -2.45 -2.81
C GLN A 374 -25.15 -3.41 -3.32
N VAL A 375 -24.11 -3.67 -2.52
CA VAL A 375 -23.08 -4.68 -2.83
C VAL A 375 -23.70 -6.07 -2.90
N GLU A 376 -24.59 -6.42 -1.98
CA GLU A 376 -25.34 -7.69 -2.04
C GLU A 376 -26.15 -7.82 -3.33
N THR A 377 -26.89 -6.76 -3.70
CA THR A 377 -27.72 -6.75 -4.92
C THR A 377 -26.88 -6.92 -6.19
N THR A 378 -25.70 -6.28 -6.24
CA THR A 378 -24.76 -6.40 -7.36
C THR A 378 -24.00 -7.72 -7.37
N LEU A 379 -23.97 -8.45 -6.26
CA LEU A 379 -23.41 -9.80 -6.15
C LEU A 379 -24.39 -10.89 -6.62
N VAL A 380 -25.71 -10.64 -6.68
CA VAL A 380 -26.69 -11.64 -7.12
C VAL A 380 -26.29 -12.36 -8.42
N PRO A 381 -25.82 -11.65 -9.49
CA PRO A 381 -25.39 -12.31 -10.71
C PRO A 381 -24.34 -13.38 -10.46
N PHE A 382 -23.34 -13.14 -9.60
CA PHE A 382 -22.28 -14.10 -9.26
C PHE A 382 -22.78 -15.50 -8.90
N PHE A 383 -23.98 -15.59 -8.32
CA PHE A 383 -24.66 -16.86 -8.07
C PHE A 383 -25.55 -17.26 -9.25
N PHE A 384 -26.60 -16.49 -9.55
CA PHE A 384 -27.63 -16.88 -10.52
C PHE A 384 -28.47 -15.69 -10.99
N VAL A 385 -28.84 -15.70 -12.28
CA VAL A 385 -29.80 -14.76 -12.87
C VAL A 385 -30.83 -15.51 -13.71
N GLN A 386 -32.12 -15.21 -13.50
CA GLN A 386 -33.17 -15.64 -14.40
C GLN A 386 -33.30 -14.62 -15.55
N LEU A 387 -32.97 -15.02 -16.77
CA LEU A 387 -33.16 -14.21 -17.97
C LEU A 387 -34.37 -14.70 -18.77
N ALA A 388 -34.92 -13.84 -19.64
CA ALA A 388 -35.99 -14.22 -20.57
C ALA A 388 -35.60 -15.39 -21.50
N LYS A 389 -34.29 -15.55 -21.75
CA LYS A 389 -33.71 -16.63 -22.57
C LYS A 389 -33.38 -17.90 -21.78
N GLY A 390 -33.67 -17.94 -20.49
CA GLY A 390 -33.41 -19.08 -19.61
C GLY A 390 -32.57 -18.76 -18.37
N PRO A 391 -32.39 -19.74 -17.48
CA PRO A 391 -31.55 -19.62 -16.28
C PRO A 391 -30.08 -19.46 -16.67
N LEU A 392 -29.39 -18.50 -16.05
CA LEU A 392 -27.94 -18.31 -16.18
C LEU A 392 -27.28 -18.46 -14.81
N PHE A 393 -26.45 -19.50 -14.68
CA PHE A 393 -25.60 -19.68 -13.50
C PHE A 393 -24.37 -18.80 -13.59
N GLY A 394 -24.00 -18.21 -12.46
CA GLY A 394 -22.80 -17.45 -12.32
C GLY A 394 -21.57 -18.28 -11.98
N PRO A 395 -20.39 -17.64 -11.89
CA PRO A 395 -19.14 -18.33 -11.63
C PRO A 395 -19.05 -19.06 -10.30
N PHE A 396 -19.94 -18.77 -9.35
CA PHE A 396 -19.95 -19.41 -8.04
C PHE A 396 -19.82 -20.93 -8.10
N ARG A 397 -20.56 -21.59 -9.01
CA ARG A 397 -20.58 -23.07 -9.13
C ARG A 397 -19.24 -23.66 -9.57
N ASP A 398 -18.46 -22.89 -10.33
CA ASP A 398 -17.20 -23.33 -10.92
C ASP A 398 -16.01 -23.11 -9.99
N LEU A 399 -16.22 -22.41 -8.86
CA LEU A 399 -15.16 -22.11 -7.90
C LEU A 399 -14.92 -23.26 -6.92
N PRO A 400 -13.71 -23.38 -6.35
CA PRO A 400 -13.42 -24.33 -5.27
C PRO A 400 -14.29 -24.12 -4.03
N ALA A 401 -14.51 -25.19 -3.26
CA ALA A 401 -15.40 -25.19 -2.11
C ALA A 401 -15.03 -24.16 -1.03
N ASP A 402 -13.73 -23.92 -0.81
CA ASP A 402 -13.27 -22.90 0.15
C ASP A 402 -13.65 -21.48 -0.30
N VAL A 403 -13.59 -21.19 -1.60
CA VAL A 403 -13.95 -19.88 -2.16
C VAL A 403 -15.48 -19.72 -2.20
N GLN A 404 -16.20 -20.79 -2.52
CA GLN A 404 -17.67 -20.81 -2.40
C GLN A 404 -18.10 -20.50 -0.96
N GLN A 405 -17.47 -21.15 0.03
CA GLN A 405 -17.78 -20.90 1.44
C GLN A 405 -17.56 -19.43 1.82
N ARG A 406 -16.48 -18.78 1.37
CA ARG A 406 -16.24 -17.35 1.62
C ARG A 406 -17.34 -16.46 1.04
N ALA A 407 -17.87 -16.78 -0.14
CA ALA A 407 -18.99 -16.03 -0.72
C ALA A 407 -20.27 -16.18 0.11
N LEU A 408 -20.51 -17.37 0.67
CA LEU A 408 -21.63 -17.61 1.58
C LEU A 408 -21.41 -16.91 2.94
N ASP A 409 -20.18 -16.91 3.46
CA ASP A 409 -19.83 -16.22 4.70
C ASP A 409 -20.11 -14.72 4.60
N TYR A 410 -19.76 -14.09 3.47
CA TYR A 410 -20.11 -12.69 3.21
C TYR A 410 -21.62 -12.44 3.34
N VAL A 411 -22.44 -13.24 2.68
CA VAL A 411 -23.91 -13.11 2.73
C VAL A 411 -24.42 -13.32 4.16
N ASN A 412 -23.85 -14.27 4.91
CA ASN A 412 -24.20 -14.50 6.30
C ASN A 412 -23.84 -13.31 7.20
N TYR A 413 -22.69 -12.66 6.99
CA TYR A 413 -22.27 -11.50 7.78
C TYR A 413 -23.18 -10.27 7.59
N LEU A 414 -23.93 -10.19 6.48
CA LEU A 414 -24.95 -9.15 6.29
C LEU A 414 -26.18 -9.34 7.19
N GLY A 415 -26.36 -10.54 7.78
CA GLY A 415 -27.39 -10.87 8.77
C GLY A 415 -28.83 -10.95 8.25
N SER A 416 -29.15 -10.34 7.10
CA SER A 416 -30.49 -10.39 6.49
C SER A 416 -30.40 -10.34 4.95
N PRO A 417 -30.14 -11.48 4.28
CA PRO A 417 -30.04 -11.51 2.84
C PRO A 417 -31.39 -11.17 2.20
N SER A 418 -31.36 -10.40 1.13
CA SER A 418 -32.51 -10.14 0.28
C SER A 418 -33.12 -11.44 -0.26
N GLU A 419 -34.42 -11.41 -0.55
CA GLU A 419 -35.14 -12.55 -1.17
C GLU A 419 -34.48 -12.98 -2.48
N LYS A 420 -33.97 -12.00 -3.26
CA LYS A 420 -33.27 -12.26 -4.53
C LYS A 420 -31.98 -13.04 -4.32
N MET A 421 -31.17 -12.66 -3.33
CA MET A 421 -29.94 -13.38 -2.99
C MET A 421 -30.24 -14.79 -2.49
N SER A 422 -31.23 -14.92 -1.60
CA SER A 422 -31.66 -16.22 -1.08
C SER A 422 -32.13 -17.16 -2.19
N LEU A 423 -32.93 -16.66 -3.14
CA LEU A 423 -33.37 -17.43 -4.30
C LEU A 423 -32.18 -17.83 -5.19
N ALA A 424 -31.25 -16.91 -5.46
CA ALA A 424 -30.07 -17.18 -6.29
C ALA A 424 -29.20 -18.30 -5.70
N ILE A 425 -28.93 -18.25 -4.39
CA ILE A 425 -28.19 -19.30 -3.67
C ILE A 425 -28.93 -20.64 -3.71
N GLN A 426 -30.25 -20.64 -3.55
CA GLN A 426 -31.06 -21.87 -3.63
C GLN A 426 -30.99 -22.53 -5.01
N GLN A 427 -30.95 -21.76 -6.10
CA GLN A 427 -30.81 -22.34 -7.44
C GLN A 427 -29.44 -22.98 -7.64
N CYS A 428 -28.37 -22.44 -7.04
CA CYS A 428 -27.04 -23.04 -7.12
C CYS A 428 -26.90 -24.37 -6.36
N LYS A 429 -27.83 -24.69 -5.44
CA LYS A 429 -27.87 -25.99 -4.74
C LYS A 429 -28.46 -27.12 -5.58
N LYS A 430 -29.19 -26.80 -6.64
CA LYS A 430 -29.77 -27.75 -7.59
C LYS A 430 -28.77 -28.09 -8.68
#